data_AF-A0A7L2SJM9-F1
#
_entry.id   AF-A0A7L2SJM9-F1
#
_cell.length_a   1.000
_cell.length_b   1.000
_cell.length_c   1.000
_cell.angle_alpha   90.00
_cell.angle_beta   90.00
_cell.angle_gamma   90.00
#
_symmetry.space_group_name_H-M   'P 1'
#
loop_
_entity.id
_entity.type
_entity.pdbx_description
1 polymer ?
#
loop_
_entity_poly.entity_id
_entity_poly.type
_entity_poly.pdbx_seq_one_letter_code
_entity_poly.pdbx_strand_id
1 'polypeptide(L)'
;MERFGVKSAPSRNRSKTALYVTPQDRVTEFGSELHEDGGKLFCTSCNVVLNHVRKSAINDHLKSKTHTKRKAEFEEQNVRKKQRTLTASLQCNSTAQTEKSSVIQDFVKMCLEANIPLEKADHPSVRAFLSRYVKNGSSIPKSEQLR
;
A
#
# COMPACT_ATOMS: atom_id res chain seq x y z
N MET A 1 -27.30 -74.21 1.51
CA MET A 1 -28.08 -72.98 1.25
C MET A 1 -27.23 -71.79 1.66
N GLU A 2 -26.40 -71.31 0.74
CA GLU A 2 -25.51 -70.17 0.97
C GLU A 2 -26.19 -68.89 0.47
N ARG A 3 -26.41 -67.93 1.37
CA ARG A 3 -27.02 -66.63 1.04
C ARG A 3 -25.92 -65.69 0.56
N PHE A 4 -25.93 -65.38 -0.73
CA PHE A 4 -25.08 -64.35 -1.32
C PHE A 4 -25.48 -62.97 -0.80
N GLY A 5 -24.61 -62.34 0.00
CA GLY A 5 -24.75 -60.95 0.43
C GLY A 5 -24.46 -59.99 -0.71
N VAL A 6 -25.48 -59.28 -1.18
CA VAL A 6 -25.37 -58.19 -2.17
C VAL A 6 -24.56 -57.05 -1.55
N LYS A 7 -23.39 -56.76 -2.12
CA LYS A 7 -22.60 -55.57 -1.75
C LYS A 7 -23.31 -54.31 -2.27
N SER A 8 -23.69 -53.43 -1.36
CA SER A 8 -24.30 -52.13 -1.66
C SER A 8 -23.38 -51.28 -2.54
N ALA A 9 -23.95 -50.66 -3.58
CA ALA A 9 -23.23 -49.77 -4.50
C ALA A 9 -22.70 -48.51 -3.79
N PRO A 10 -21.57 -47.91 -4.24
CA PRO A 10 -21.02 -46.72 -3.65
C PRO A 10 -21.98 -45.53 -3.82
N SER A 11 -22.31 -44.90 -2.69
CA SER A 11 -23.10 -43.67 -2.65
C SER A 11 -22.43 -42.60 -3.52
N ARG A 12 -23.07 -42.26 -4.66
CA ARG A 12 -22.67 -41.12 -5.48
C ARG A 12 -22.90 -39.86 -4.65
N ASN A 13 -21.81 -39.30 -4.12
CA ASN A 13 -21.79 -37.96 -3.53
C ASN A 13 -22.20 -36.93 -4.59
N ARG A 14 -23.51 -36.65 -4.66
CA ARG A 14 -24.07 -35.63 -5.55
C ARG A 14 -23.65 -34.28 -4.99
N SER A 15 -22.54 -33.74 -5.49
CA SER A 15 -22.03 -32.42 -5.10
C SER A 15 -23.16 -31.41 -5.25
N LYS A 16 -23.64 -30.85 -4.13
CA LYS A 16 -24.73 -29.88 -4.07
C LYS A 16 -24.28 -28.59 -4.77
N THR A 17 -24.46 -28.60 -6.08
CA THR A 17 -24.06 -27.55 -7.02
C THR A 17 -25.30 -26.71 -7.23
N ALA A 18 -25.29 -25.46 -6.79
CA ALA A 18 -26.47 -24.60 -6.83
C ALA A 18 -26.69 -24.08 -8.26
N LEU A 19 -27.72 -24.58 -8.95
CA LEU A 19 -27.91 -24.35 -10.40
C LEU A 19 -28.25 -22.91 -10.80
N TYR A 20 -28.53 -22.02 -9.84
CA TYR A 20 -29.00 -20.66 -10.08
C TYR A 20 -28.35 -19.61 -9.17
N VAL A 21 -27.17 -19.89 -8.62
CA VAL A 21 -26.44 -18.93 -7.78
C VAL A 21 -25.44 -18.20 -8.64
N THR A 22 -25.49 -16.88 -8.67
CA THR A 22 -24.52 -16.04 -9.36
C THR A 22 -23.30 -15.75 -8.47
N PRO A 23 -22.16 -15.33 -9.05
CA PRO A 23 -21.06 -14.77 -8.27
C PRO A 23 -21.50 -13.61 -7.37
N GLN A 24 -22.39 -12.74 -7.84
CA GLN A 24 -22.91 -11.60 -7.07
C GLN A 24 -23.70 -12.06 -5.83
N ASP A 25 -24.50 -13.14 -5.94
CA ASP A 25 -25.19 -13.73 -4.79
C ASP A 25 -24.21 -14.25 -3.71
N ARG A 26 -22.99 -14.62 -4.10
CA ARG A 26 -21.94 -15.00 -3.15
C ARG A 26 -21.26 -13.79 -2.53
N VAL A 27 -21.12 -12.69 -3.26
CA VAL A 27 -20.61 -11.44 -2.69
C VAL A 27 -21.58 -10.91 -1.64
N THR A 28 -22.90 -10.98 -1.88
CA THR A 28 -23.89 -10.58 -0.86
C THR A 28 -23.89 -11.51 0.35
N GLU A 29 -23.67 -12.82 0.15
CA GLU A 29 -23.63 -13.80 1.24
C GLU A 29 -22.35 -13.74 2.11
N PHE A 30 -21.18 -13.56 1.48
CA PHE A 30 -19.87 -13.60 2.16
C PHE A 30 -19.27 -12.21 2.40
N GLY A 31 -19.90 -11.15 1.89
CA GLY A 31 -19.51 -9.77 2.11
C GLY A 31 -18.11 -9.44 1.57
N SER A 32 -17.37 -8.64 2.34
CA SER A 32 -16.08 -8.05 1.94
C SER A 32 -14.94 -9.05 1.70
N GLU A 33 -15.11 -10.32 2.06
CA GLU A 33 -14.10 -11.35 1.79
C GLU A 33 -14.01 -11.71 0.30
N LEU A 34 -15.10 -11.50 -0.45
CA LEU A 34 -15.21 -11.83 -1.86
C LEU A 34 -15.63 -10.62 -2.68
N HIS A 35 -15.19 -10.59 -3.95
CA HIS A 35 -15.67 -9.63 -4.93
C HIS A 35 -15.93 -10.33 -6.26
N GLU A 36 -16.77 -9.73 -7.08
CA GLU A 36 -17.09 -10.23 -8.41
C GLU A 36 -16.39 -9.35 -9.45
N ASP A 37 -15.78 -9.99 -10.44
CA ASP A 37 -15.19 -9.33 -11.60
C ASP A 37 -15.39 -10.20 -12.85
N GLY A 38 -16.03 -9.63 -13.88
CA GLY A 38 -16.23 -10.29 -15.18
C GLY A 38 -16.99 -11.62 -15.11
N GLY A 39 -17.96 -11.77 -14.20
CA GLY A 39 -18.73 -13.00 -14.00
C GLY A 39 -17.99 -14.09 -13.23
N LYS A 40 -16.86 -13.74 -12.57
CA LYS A 40 -16.08 -14.66 -11.75
C LYS A 40 -16.02 -14.15 -10.31
N LEU A 41 -16.02 -15.09 -9.38
CA LEU A 41 -15.92 -14.79 -7.95
C LEU A 41 -14.45 -14.85 -7.54
N PHE A 42 -13.97 -13.79 -6.88
CA PHE A 42 -12.60 -13.68 -6.39
C PHE A 42 -12.57 -13.52 -4.88
N CYS A 43 -11.54 -14.06 -4.26
CA CYS A 43 -11.20 -13.74 -2.87
C CYS A 43 -10.36 -12.46 -2.82
N THR A 44 -10.77 -11.48 -2.02
CA THR A 44 -10.16 -10.15 -1.94
C THR A 44 -8.74 -10.17 -1.37
N SER A 45 -8.47 -11.00 -0.37
CA SER A 45 -7.13 -11.10 0.25
C SER A 45 -6.19 -12.03 -0.52
N CYS A 46 -6.73 -13.06 -1.19
CA CYS A 46 -5.93 -14.07 -1.87
C CYS A 46 -5.76 -13.82 -3.36
N ASN A 47 -6.59 -12.97 -3.98
CA ASN A 47 -6.66 -12.73 -5.43
C ASN A 47 -6.74 -14.01 -6.27
N VAL A 48 -7.50 -15.00 -5.78
CA VAL A 48 -7.75 -16.26 -6.49
C VAL A 48 -9.21 -16.38 -6.89
N VAL A 49 -9.45 -17.01 -8.04
CA VAL A 49 -10.79 -17.31 -8.54
C VAL A 49 -11.39 -18.47 -7.74
N LEU A 50 -12.61 -18.29 -7.24
CA LEU A 50 -13.40 -19.30 -6.56
C LEU A 50 -14.59 -19.76 -7.41
N ASN A 51 -14.96 -21.03 -7.25
CA ASN A 51 -16.16 -21.57 -7.89
C ASN A 51 -17.40 -21.14 -7.10
N HIS A 52 -18.12 -20.14 -7.63
CA HIS A 52 -19.33 -19.59 -7.00
C HIS A 52 -20.46 -20.63 -6.80
N VAL A 53 -20.48 -21.68 -7.61
CA VAL A 53 -21.53 -22.70 -7.59
C VAL A 53 -21.39 -23.65 -6.38
N ARG A 54 -20.16 -23.82 -5.88
CA ARG A 54 -19.84 -24.75 -4.78
C ARG A 54 -19.58 -23.99 -3.47
N LYS A 55 -20.65 -23.80 -2.67
CA LYS A 55 -20.55 -23.14 -1.35
C LYS A 55 -19.50 -23.76 -0.42
N SER A 56 -19.37 -25.10 -0.44
CA SER A 56 -18.38 -25.79 0.39
C SER A 56 -16.95 -25.39 0.03
N ALA A 57 -16.64 -25.29 -1.27
CA ALA A 57 -15.31 -24.89 -1.72
C ALA A 57 -14.94 -23.45 -1.28
N ILE A 58 -15.93 -22.55 -1.26
CA ILE A 58 -15.77 -21.19 -0.73
C ILE A 58 -15.49 -21.23 0.78
N ASN A 59 -16.31 -21.98 1.53
CA ASN A 59 -16.11 -22.13 2.98
C ASN A 59 -14.76 -22.76 3.34
N ASP A 60 -14.35 -23.79 2.62
CA ASP A 60 -13.07 -24.48 2.85
C ASP A 60 -11.90 -23.56 2.54
N HIS A 61 -12.01 -22.73 1.49
CA HIS A 61 -11.03 -21.69 1.18
C HIS A 61 -10.92 -20.67 2.31
N LEU A 62 -12.03 -20.08 2.76
CA LEU A 62 -12.05 -19.05 3.81
C LEU A 62 -11.57 -19.58 5.17
N LYS A 63 -11.73 -20.87 5.45
CA LYS A 63 -11.24 -21.52 6.68
C LYS A 63 -9.79 -22.00 6.59
N SER A 64 -9.19 -21.99 5.41
CA SER A 64 -7.82 -22.46 5.22
C SER A 64 -6.82 -21.59 5.98
N LYS A 65 -5.79 -22.23 6.54
CA LYS A 65 -4.63 -21.55 7.15
C LYS A 65 -3.92 -20.61 6.17
N THR A 66 -3.97 -20.91 4.87
CA THR A 66 -3.38 -20.07 3.83
C THR A 66 -4.16 -18.77 3.66
N HIS A 67 -5.49 -18.83 3.72
CA HIS A 67 -6.34 -17.64 3.64
C HIS A 67 -6.18 -16.77 4.87
N THR A 68 -6.21 -17.35 6.07
CA THR A 68 -6.07 -16.56 7.30
C THR A 68 -4.74 -15.82 7.38
N LYS A 69 -3.64 -16.49 6.99
CA LYS A 69 -2.32 -15.84 6.88
C LYS A 69 -2.34 -14.69 5.87
N ARG A 70 -2.81 -14.94 4.65
CA ARG A 70 -2.88 -13.90 3.59
C ARG A 70 -3.82 -12.75 3.95
N LYS A 71 -4.92 -13.04 4.65
CA LYS A 71 -5.86 -12.02 5.16
C LYS A 71 -5.17 -11.11 6.17
N ALA A 72 -4.41 -11.67 7.12
CA ALA A 72 -3.63 -10.86 8.06
C ALA A 72 -2.59 -9.98 7.35
N GLU A 73 -1.85 -10.53 6.38
CA GLU A 73 -0.88 -9.77 5.57
C GLU A 73 -1.56 -8.68 4.72
N PHE A 74 -2.73 -8.98 4.15
CA PHE A 74 -3.51 -8.04 3.35
C PHE A 74 -4.05 -6.88 4.20
N GLU A 75 -4.58 -7.17 5.39
CA GLU A 75 -5.02 -6.14 6.34
C GLU A 75 -3.85 -5.29 6.85
N GLU A 76 -2.72 -5.90 7.19
CA GLU A 76 -1.50 -5.17 7.58
C GLU A 76 -1.01 -4.26 6.44
N GLN A 77 -1.02 -4.78 5.21
CA GLN A 77 -0.72 -3.97 4.03
C GLN A 77 -1.76 -2.89 3.80
N ASN A 78 -3.05 -3.14 4.02
CA ASN A 78 -4.11 -2.14 3.81
C ASN A 78 -4.06 -1.03 4.87
N VAL A 79 -3.69 -1.36 6.11
CA VAL A 79 -3.38 -0.37 7.15
C VAL A 79 -2.16 0.47 6.78
N ARG A 80 -1.10 -0.16 6.23
CA ARG A 80 0.08 0.55 5.70
C ARG A 80 -0.18 1.33 4.41
N LYS A 81 -1.13 0.86 3.59
CA LYS A 81 -1.59 1.42 2.31
C LYS A 81 -2.82 2.32 2.48
N LYS A 82 -3.26 2.64 3.71
CA LYS A 82 -4.03 3.87 3.96
C LYS A 82 -3.14 5.00 3.45
N GLN A 83 -3.42 5.35 2.22
CA GLN A 83 -2.56 6.05 1.31
C GLN A 83 -2.15 7.34 2.02
N ARG A 84 -0.86 7.46 2.35
CA ARG A 84 -0.28 8.79 2.46
C ARG A 84 -0.41 9.36 1.06
N THR A 85 -1.44 10.18 0.86
CA THR A 85 -1.56 11.03 -0.31
C THR A 85 -0.21 11.71 -0.52
N LEU A 86 0.19 12.01 -1.77
CA LEU A 86 1.47 12.67 -2.03
C LEU A 86 1.67 13.89 -1.10
N THR A 87 0.60 14.62 -0.80
CA THR A 87 0.53 15.68 0.22
C THR A 87 1.00 15.24 1.61
N ALA A 88 0.59 14.09 2.14
CA ALA A 88 1.00 13.60 3.45
C ALA A 88 2.47 13.10 3.50
N SER A 89 3.03 12.69 2.35
CA SER A 89 4.47 12.38 2.24
C SER A 89 5.32 13.65 2.12
N LEU A 90 4.81 14.68 1.44
CA LEU A 90 5.42 16.01 1.41
C LEU A 90 5.33 16.71 2.77
N GLN A 91 4.28 16.43 3.55
CA GLN A 91 4.08 17.02 4.87
C GLN A 91 5.03 16.47 5.95
N CYS A 92 5.51 15.21 5.88
CA CYS A 92 6.55 14.78 6.82
C CYS A 92 7.93 15.34 6.47
N ASN A 93 8.14 15.73 5.22
CA ASN A 93 9.30 16.52 4.83
C ASN A 93 9.12 17.97 5.28
N SER A 94 7.92 18.40 5.67
CA SER A 94 7.60 19.81 5.89
C SER A 94 8.50 20.46 6.90
N THR A 95 8.73 19.93 8.11
CA THR A 95 9.58 20.64 9.09
C THR A 95 11.02 20.82 8.62
N ALA A 96 11.69 19.75 8.19
CA ALA A 96 13.07 19.82 7.69
C ALA A 96 13.19 20.58 6.36
N GLN A 97 12.17 20.52 5.49
CA GLN A 97 12.12 21.25 4.22
C GLN A 97 11.75 22.71 4.40
N THR A 98 10.87 23.05 5.35
CA THR A 98 10.55 24.43 5.74
C THR A 98 11.75 25.08 6.41
N GLU A 99 12.47 24.36 7.28
CA GLU A 99 13.72 24.86 7.88
C GLU A 99 14.83 25.05 6.83
N LYS A 100 14.96 24.13 5.87
CA LYS A 100 15.90 24.33 4.75
C LYS A 100 15.49 25.51 3.89
N SER A 101 14.20 25.65 3.60
CA SER A 101 13.67 26.77 2.81
C SER A 101 13.82 28.11 3.53
N SER A 102 13.64 28.15 4.86
CA SER A 102 13.80 29.37 5.64
C SER A 102 15.26 29.84 5.67
N VAL A 103 16.21 28.93 5.91
CA VAL A 103 17.65 29.28 5.91
C VAL A 103 18.11 29.80 4.55
N ILE A 104 17.62 29.24 3.44
CA ILE A 104 17.96 29.73 2.09
C ILE A 104 17.37 31.13 1.86
N GLN A 105 16.10 31.33 2.19
CA GLN A 105 15.42 32.62 2.02
C GLN A 105 16.07 33.72 2.87
N ASP A 106 16.34 33.44 4.15
CA ASP A 106 16.98 34.39 5.06
C ASP A 106 18.41 34.73 4.61
N PHE A 107 19.15 33.74 4.10
CA PHE A 107 20.49 33.96 3.57
C PHE A 107 20.49 34.86 2.33
N VAL A 108 19.62 34.58 1.36
CA VAL A 108 19.50 35.40 0.14
C VAL A 108 19.02 36.81 0.48
N LYS A 109 18.03 36.94 1.36
CA LYS A 109 17.54 38.23 1.85
C LYS A 109 18.66 39.04 2.52
N MET A 110 19.44 38.41 3.39
CA MET A 110 20.58 39.06 4.06
C MET A 110 21.64 39.53 3.06
N CYS A 111 21.97 38.72 2.05
CA CYS A 111 22.88 39.14 0.99
C CYS A 111 22.35 40.35 0.22
N LEU A 112 21.06 40.37 -0.13
CA LEU A 112 20.42 41.48 -0.82
C LEU A 112 20.43 42.77 0.03
N GLU A 113 20.02 42.69 1.30
CA GLU A 113 19.96 43.85 2.20
C GLU A 113 21.35 44.41 2.53
N ALA A 114 22.35 43.54 2.63
CA ALA A 114 23.74 43.93 2.87
C ALA A 114 24.50 44.32 1.59
N ASN A 115 23.87 44.27 0.41
CA ASN A 115 24.51 44.46 -0.90
C ASN A 115 25.74 43.54 -1.10
N ILE A 116 25.64 42.31 -0.61
CA ILE A 116 26.67 41.28 -0.78
C ILE A 116 26.35 40.46 -2.04
N PRO A 117 27.25 40.43 -3.03
CA PRO A 117 27.05 39.60 -4.23
C PRO A 117 26.94 38.11 -3.88
N LEU A 118 25.98 37.40 -4.48
CA LEU A 118 25.72 35.98 -4.19
C LEU A 118 26.92 35.08 -4.54
N GLU A 119 27.78 35.49 -5.47
CA GLU A 119 29.02 34.80 -5.86
C GLU A 119 29.99 34.71 -4.68
N LYS A 120 29.91 35.64 -3.70
CA LYS A 120 30.72 35.58 -2.49
C LYS A 120 30.30 34.44 -1.56
N ALA A 121 29.07 33.94 -1.66
CA ALA A 121 28.62 32.76 -0.93
C ALA A 121 29.36 31.48 -1.37
N ASP A 122 29.92 31.46 -2.58
CA ASP A 122 30.67 30.32 -3.11
C ASP A 122 32.13 30.30 -2.67
N HIS A 123 32.60 31.36 -2.00
CA HIS A 123 33.96 31.41 -1.48
C HIS A 123 34.19 30.26 -0.47
N PRO A 124 35.31 29.50 -0.57
CA PRO A 124 35.55 28.34 0.29
C PRO A 124 35.47 28.63 1.79
N SER A 125 35.96 29.79 2.24
CA SER A 125 35.87 30.19 3.65
C SER A 125 34.43 30.43 4.12
N VAL A 126 33.57 31.00 3.25
CA VAL A 126 32.15 31.21 3.54
C VAL A 126 31.43 29.86 3.59
N ARG A 127 31.73 28.97 2.63
CA ARG A 127 31.21 27.58 2.62
C ARG A 127 31.61 26.80 3.87
N ALA A 128 32.87 26.88 4.28
CA ALA A 128 33.35 26.23 5.50
C ALA A 128 32.66 26.79 6.75
N PHE A 129 32.47 28.11 6.83
CA PHE A 129 31.73 28.75 7.92
C PHE A 129 30.27 28.28 7.98
N LEU A 130 29.54 28.35 6.86
CA LEU A 130 28.14 27.93 6.78
C LEU A 130 27.98 26.46 7.15
N SER A 131 28.87 25.60 6.67
CA SER A 131 28.83 24.17 7.00
C SER A 131 29.15 23.87 8.46
N ARG A 132 29.99 24.68 9.12
CA ARG A 132 30.44 24.43 10.49
C ARG A 132 29.52 25.03 11.54
N TYR A 133 28.93 26.19 11.27
CA TYR A 133 28.24 26.98 12.29
C TYR A 133 26.75 27.19 12.02
N VAL A 134 26.27 27.00 10.79
CA VAL A 134 24.86 27.22 10.44
C VAL A 134 24.15 25.88 10.36
N LYS A 135 23.10 25.69 11.16
CA LYS A 135 22.20 24.53 11.04
C LYS A 135 21.62 24.50 9.64
N ASN A 136 21.73 23.37 8.94
CA ASN A 136 21.36 23.24 7.53
C ASN A 136 22.14 24.15 6.57
N GLY A 137 23.26 24.76 6.97
CA GLY A 137 24.05 25.68 6.13
C GLY A 137 24.62 25.02 4.87
N SER A 138 24.85 23.70 4.89
CA SER A 138 25.21 22.92 3.70
C SER A 138 24.10 22.84 2.65
N SER A 139 22.86 23.19 3.01
CA SER A 139 21.71 23.27 2.10
C SER A 139 21.65 24.58 1.33
N ILE A 140 22.49 25.57 1.66
CA ILE A 140 22.53 26.85 0.95
C ILE A 140 23.07 26.60 -0.48
N PRO A 141 22.29 26.90 -1.52
CA PRO A 141 22.66 26.67 -2.92
C PRO A 141 23.88 27.51 -3.35
N LYS A 142 24.52 27.11 -4.44
CA LYS A 142 25.55 27.92 -5.11
C LYS A 142 24.94 29.09 -5.86
N SER A 143 25.74 30.12 -6.14
CA SER A 143 25.28 31.29 -6.89
C SER A 143 24.67 30.89 -8.24
N GLU A 144 25.26 29.90 -8.91
CA GLU A 144 24.73 29.32 -10.17
C GLU A 144 23.33 28.67 -10.05
N GLN A 145 22.91 28.28 -8.84
CA GLN A 145 21.59 27.68 -8.60
C GLN A 145 20.55 28.73 -8.13
N LEU A 146 21.00 29.96 -7.88
CA LEU A 146 20.17 31.09 -7.44
C LEU A 146 19.91 32.10 -8.57
N ARG A 147 20.63 31.98 -9.69
CA ARG A 147 20.37 32.72 -10.94
C ARG A 147 19.31 31.99 -11.77
#